data_AF-A0A7J5V9Q2-F1
#
_entry.id   AF-A0A7J5V9Q2-F1
#
_cell.length_a   1.000
_cell.length_b   1.000
_cell.length_c   1.000
_cell.angle_alpha   90.00
_cell.angle_beta   90.00
_cell.angle_gamma   90.00
#
_symmetry.space_group_name_H-M   'P 1'
#
loop_
_entity.id
_entity.type
_entity.pdbx_description
1 polymer ?
#
loop_
_entity_poly.entity_id
_entity_poly.type
_entity_poly.pdbx_seq_one_letter_code
_entity_poly.pdbx_strand_id
1 'polypeptide(L)'
;MDKPSALNQTFHLIMKRMVETGQAPFYTELASELGLTVEEGRKTLHDLFSAGIAGWLYPRTDHITSFAPFNNLPTHYRITIDGQQKWFGQ
;
A
#
# COMPACT_ATOMS: atom_id res chain seq x y z
N MET A 1 -24.53 8.57 3.51
CA MET A 1 -23.21 7.97 3.77
C MET A 1 -22.18 8.96 3.28
N ASP A 2 -21.36 9.49 4.17
CA ASP A 2 -20.27 10.40 3.78
C ASP A 2 -19.27 9.66 2.90
N LYS A 3 -18.70 10.37 1.92
CA LYS A 3 -17.62 9.82 1.10
C LYS A 3 -16.46 9.42 2.02
N PRO A 4 -15.87 8.22 1.86
CA PRO A 4 -14.66 7.86 2.58
C PRO A 4 -13.59 8.93 2.37
N SER A 5 -12.81 9.25 3.42
CA SER A 5 -11.69 10.17 3.28
C SER A 5 -10.71 9.65 2.21
N ALA A 6 -9.96 10.57 1.58
CA ALA A 6 -8.92 10.19 0.61
C ALA A 6 -7.91 9.18 1.18
N LEU A 7 -7.62 9.26 2.49
CA LEU A 7 -6.77 8.31 3.19
C LEU A 7 -7.40 6.92 3.28
N ASN A 8 -8.70 6.81 3.55
CA ASN A 8 -9.39 5.52 3.57
C ASN A 8 -9.41 4.87 2.17
N GLN A 9 -9.59 5.68 1.12
CA GLN A 9 -9.53 5.19 -0.27
C GLN A 9 -8.11 4.72 -0.63
N THR A 10 -7.09 5.49 -0.26
CA THR A 10 -5.68 5.14 -0.49
C THR A 10 -5.31 3.86 0.25
N PHE A 11 -5.68 3.75 1.53
CA PHE A 11 -5.45 2.55 2.34
C PHE A 11 -6.12 1.31 1.73
N HIS A 12 -7.40 1.44 1.39
CA HIS A 12 -8.16 0.35 0.77
C HIS A 12 -7.54 -0.09 -0.54
N LEU A 13 -7.10 0.86 -1.38
CA LEU A 13 -6.48 0.57 -2.66
C LEU A 13 -5.15 -0.19 -2.50
N ILE A 14 -4.26 0.27 -1.62
CA ILE A 14 -3.00 -0.42 -1.32
C ILE A 14 -3.29 -1.84 -0.83
N MET A 15 -4.23 -1.99 0.12
CA MET A 15 -4.60 -3.29 0.65
C MET A 15 -5.14 -4.24 -0.41
N LYS A 16 -6.06 -3.75 -1.24
CA LYS A 16 -6.63 -4.51 -2.34
C LYS A 16 -5.54 -4.97 -3.31
N ARG A 17 -4.65 -4.06 -3.72
CA ARG A 17 -3.51 -4.37 -4.58
C ARG A 17 -2.60 -5.42 -3.98
N MET A 18 -2.25 -5.28 -2.69
CA MET A 18 -1.50 -6.30 -1.97
C MET A 18 -2.18 -7.66 -2.11
N VAL A 19 -3.44 -7.79 -1.69
CA VAL A 19 -4.18 -9.07 -1.72
C VAL A 19 -4.31 -9.66 -3.13
N GLU A 20 -4.45 -8.84 -4.16
CA GLU A 20 -4.62 -9.33 -5.54
C GLU A 20 -3.29 -9.77 -6.17
N THR A 21 -2.21 -9.03 -5.95
CA THR A 21 -0.97 -9.18 -6.75
C THR A 21 0.21 -9.74 -5.98
N GLY A 22 0.24 -9.61 -4.65
CA GLY A 22 1.44 -9.88 -3.85
C GLY A 22 2.39 -8.70 -3.71
N GLN A 23 2.09 -7.55 -4.34
CA GLN A 23 3.00 -6.41 -4.39
C GLN A 23 2.28 -5.10 -4.10
N ALA A 24 2.93 -4.24 -3.33
CA ALA A 24 2.40 -2.92 -3.06
C ALA A 24 2.51 -2.04 -4.32
N PRO A 25 1.50 -1.21 -4.61
CA PRO A 25 1.56 -0.28 -5.72
C PRO A 25 2.60 0.82 -5.48
N PHE A 26 3.14 1.38 -6.56
CA PHE A 26 3.86 2.64 -6.52
C PHE A 26 2.90 3.83 -6.58
N TYR A 27 3.34 5.02 -6.16
CA TYR A 27 2.43 6.19 -6.08
C TYR A 27 1.86 6.61 -7.44
N THR A 28 2.52 6.30 -8.55
CA THR A 28 2.00 6.54 -9.90
C THR A 28 0.79 5.66 -10.22
N GLU A 29 0.78 4.43 -9.71
CA GLU A 29 -0.37 3.52 -9.84
C GLU A 29 -1.53 3.99 -8.95
N LEU A 30 -1.21 4.44 -7.72
CA LEU A 30 -2.20 5.08 -6.85
C LEU A 30 -2.84 6.31 -7.51
N ALA A 31 -2.03 7.16 -8.13
CA ALA A 31 -2.52 8.34 -8.86
C ALA A 31 -3.51 7.95 -9.95
N SER A 32 -3.11 7.00 -10.81
CA SER A 32 -3.94 6.53 -11.93
C SER A 32 -5.26 5.93 -11.46
N GLU A 33 -5.26 5.15 -10.38
CA GLU A 33 -6.46 4.46 -9.90
C GLU A 33 -7.40 5.35 -9.08
N LEU A 34 -6.86 6.36 -8.40
CA LEU A 34 -7.65 7.35 -7.66
C LEU A 34 -8.12 8.52 -8.55
N GLY A 35 -7.70 8.56 -9.82
CA GLY A 35 -8.01 9.66 -10.74
C GLY A 35 -7.33 10.98 -10.36
N LEU A 36 -6.12 10.88 -9.78
CA LEU A 36 -5.32 12.00 -9.31
C LEU A 36 -4.16 12.30 -10.26
N THR A 37 -3.60 13.49 -10.15
CA THR A 37 -2.27 13.78 -10.72
C THR A 37 -1.19 12.95 -10.02
N VAL A 38 -0.03 12.82 -10.66
CA VAL A 38 1.11 12.07 -10.11
C VAL A 38 1.58 12.68 -8.78
N GLU A 39 1.60 14.01 -8.70
CA GLU A 39 1.96 14.78 -7.52
C GLU A 39 0.98 14.55 -6.36
N GLU A 40 -0.32 14.54 -6.65
CA GLU A 40 -1.37 14.24 -5.67
C GLU A 40 -1.32 12.78 -5.20
N GLY A 41 -1.05 11.82 -6.10
CA GLY A 41 -0.84 10.42 -5.73
C GLY A 41 0.37 10.23 -4.83
N ARG A 42 1.48 10.93 -5.10
CA ARG A 42 2.64 10.94 -4.21
C ARG A 42 2.28 11.55 -2.86
N LYS A 43 1.57 12.68 -2.86
CA LYS A 43 1.14 13.35 -1.63
C LYS A 43 0.24 12.47 -0.76
N THR A 44 -0.77 11.80 -1.34
CA THR A 44 -1.70 10.95 -0.57
C THR A 44 -0.98 9.74 0.04
N LEU A 45 0.03 9.19 -0.65
CA LEU A 45 0.89 8.15 -0.08
C LEU A 45 1.60 8.67 1.18
N HIS A 46 2.28 9.81 1.10
CA HIS A 46 2.98 10.38 2.25
C HIS A 46 2.04 10.81 3.38
N ASP A 47 0.88 11.36 3.06
CA ASP A 47 -0.14 11.73 4.06
C ASP A 47 -0.65 10.48 4.80
N LEU A 48 -0.83 9.35 4.10
CA LEU A 48 -1.25 8.09 4.71
C LEU A 48 -0.20 7.56 5.70
N PHE A 49 1.08 7.54 5.32
CA PHE A 49 2.16 7.12 6.23
C PHE A 49 2.33 8.10 7.41
N SER A 50 2.16 9.40 7.17
CA SER A 50 2.20 10.43 8.21
C SER A 50 1.03 10.32 9.19
N ALA A 51 -0.09 9.72 8.79
CA ALA A 51 -1.24 9.44 9.66
C ALA A 51 -0.98 8.28 10.65
N GLY A 52 0.21 7.67 10.64
CA GLY A 52 0.62 6.69 11.65
C GLY A 52 0.16 5.26 11.38
N ILE A 53 -0.04 4.90 10.11
CA ILE A 53 -0.30 3.50 9.76
C ILE A 53 0.91 2.61 10.08
N ALA A 54 0.66 1.34 10.39
CA ALA A 54 1.71 0.35 10.58
C ALA A 54 2.35 -0.05 9.23
N GLY A 55 3.42 0.63 8.86
CA GLY A 55 4.15 0.36 7.63
C GLY A 55 5.37 1.26 7.46
N TRP A 56 6.22 0.92 6.49
CA TRP A 56 7.42 1.69 6.16
C TRP A 56 7.56 1.90 4.64
N LEU A 57 7.97 3.09 4.25
CA LEU A 57 8.54 3.35 2.92
C LEU A 57 10.03 2.99 2.91
N TYR A 58 10.53 2.51 1.78
CA TYR A 58 11.95 2.21 1.63
C TYR A 58 12.75 3.52 1.62
N PRO A 59 13.86 3.64 2.38
CA PRO A 59 14.56 4.90 2.57
C PRO A 59 14.92 5.62 1.27
N ARG A 60 14.63 6.94 1.22
CA ARG A 60 14.91 7.82 0.08
C ARG A 60 14.21 7.41 -1.22
N THR A 61 13.14 6.63 -1.12
CA THR A 61 12.26 6.28 -2.24
C THR A 61 10.81 6.48 -1.81
N ASP A 62 9.89 6.20 -2.74
CA ASP A 62 8.46 6.13 -2.47
C ASP A 62 7.94 4.67 -2.56
N HIS A 63 8.83 3.67 -2.53
CA HIS A 63 8.43 2.26 -2.51
C HIS A 63 7.90 1.87 -1.13
N ILE A 64 6.73 1.25 -1.09
CA ILE A 64 6.21 0.64 0.13
C ILE A 64 7.04 -0.62 0.41
N THR A 65 7.73 -0.64 1.55
CA THR A 65 8.45 -1.82 2.05
C THR A 65 7.51 -2.70 2.84
N SER A 66 6.74 -2.10 3.76
CA SER A 66 5.79 -2.83 4.57
C SER A 66 4.49 -2.05 4.72
N PHE A 67 3.38 -2.77 4.72
CA PHE A 67 2.03 -2.23 4.93
C PHE A 67 1.17 -3.29 5.61
N ALA A 68 0.84 -3.11 6.89
CA ALA A 68 0.39 -4.23 7.72
C ALA A 68 -0.91 -4.85 7.18
N PRO A 69 -1.01 -6.19 7.14
CA PRO A 69 -0.08 -7.19 7.73
C PRO A 69 1.09 -7.58 6.82
N PHE A 70 1.24 -6.98 5.65
CA PHE A 70 2.16 -7.42 4.61
C PHE A 70 3.54 -6.75 4.63
N ASN A 71 4.50 -7.45 4.02
CA ASN A 71 5.84 -6.99 3.70
C ASN A 71 6.17 -7.34 2.24
N ASN A 72 6.70 -6.37 1.49
CA ASN A 72 7.15 -6.55 0.10
C ASN A 72 8.53 -7.21 0.03
N LEU A 73 9.27 -7.27 1.14
CA LEU A 73 10.52 -8.01 1.24
C LEU A 73 10.28 -9.39 1.84
N PRO A 74 11.02 -10.42 1.40
CA PRO A 74 10.95 -11.74 2.03
C PRO A 74 11.24 -11.69 3.53
N THR A 75 10.33 -12.27 4.31
CA THR A 75 10.49 -12.50 5.76
C THR A 75 10.26 -13.98 6.08
N HIS A 76 10.48 -14.37 7.34
CA HIS A 76 10.15 -15.71 7.81
C HIS A 76 8.63 -15.94 7.92
N TYR A 77 7.83 -14.87 8.00
CA TYR A 77 6.38 -14.95 8.06
C TYR A 77 5.82 -15.02 6.65
N ARG A 78 5.34 -16.20 6.23
CA ARG A 78 4.70 -16.39 4.93
C ARG A 78 3.19 -16.33 5.07
N ILE A 79 2.55 -15.51 4.25
CA ILE A 79 1.10 -15.39 4.20
C ILE A 79 0.60 -16.07 2.92
N THR A 80 -0.44 -16.88 3.09
CA THR A 80 -1.14 -17.57 2.00
C THR A 80 -2.55 -17.03 1.91
N ILE A 81 -2.98 -16.63 0.72
CA ILE A 81 -4.35 -16.17 0.43
C ILE A 81 -4.88 -17.04 -0.71
N ASP A 82 -6.08 -17.60 -0.54
CA ASP A 82 -6.74 -18.48 -1.51
C ASP A 82 -5.83 -19.61 -2.03
N GLY A 83 -5.03 -20.19 -1.13
CA GLY A 83 -4.09 -21.28 -1.44
C GLY A 83 -2.81 -20.86 -2.17
N GLN A 84 -2.62 -19.57 -2.49
CA GLN A 84 -1.42 -19.06 -3.11
C GLN A 84 -0.47 -18.44 -2.08
N GLN A 85 0.83 -18.74 -2.15
CA GLN A 85 1.84 -18.10 -1.31
C GLN A 85 2.62 -17.09 -2.14
N LYS A 86 2.21 -15.82 -2.06
CA LYS A 86 2.90 -14.68 -2.70
C LYS A 86 3.43 -13.67 -1.68
N TRP A 87 2.88 -13.69 -0.47
CA TRP A 87 3.01 -12.61 0.50
C TRP A 87 3.92 -12.98 1.67
N PHE A 88 4.53 -11.95 2.24
CA PHE A 88 5.25 -12.02 3.51
C PHE A 88 4.58 -11.14 4.56
N GLY A 89 4.76 -11.48 5.83
CA GLY A 89 4.31 -10.70 6.98
C GLY A 89 5.39 -9.77 7.53
N GLN A 90 4.97 -8.75 8.31
CA GLN A 90 5.87 -7.83 9.02
C GLN A 90 6.51 -8.45 10.25
#